data_AF-M4S3I9-F1
#
_entry.id   AF-M4S3I9-F1
#
_cell.length_a   1.000
_cell.length_b   1.000
_cell.length_c   1.000
_cell.angle_alpha   90.00
_cell.angle_beta   90.00
_cell.angle_gamma   90.00
#
_symmetry.space_group_name_H-M   'P 1'
#
loop_
_entity.id
_entity.type
_entity.pdbx_description
1 polymer ?
#
loop_
_entity_poly.entity_id
_entity_poly.type
_entity_poly.pdbx_seq_one_letter_code
_entity_poly.pdbx_strand_id
1 'polypeptide(L)' 'MNFEFDATAPISDQVAQVLDAIAAGAVAPDVGRLIIDSIKSLADVRASEELEARITALEDRDART' A
#
# COMPACT_ATOMS: atom_id res chain seq x y z
N MET A 1 5.70 23.02 -7.95
CA MET A 1 6.29 21.70 -8.22
C MET A 1 5.25 20.70 -7.76
N ASN A 2 4.77 19.84 -8.65
CA ASN A 2 3.76 18.83 -8.30
C ASN A 2 4.46 17.49 -8.16
N PHE A 3 4.17 16.80 -7.07
CA PHE A 3 4.52 15.40 -6.88
C PHE A 3 3.54 14.55 -7.69
N GLU A 4 4.05 13.79 -8.66
CA GLU A 4 3.25 12.84 -9.43
C GLU A 4 3.24 11.50 -8.70
N PHE A 5 2.04 10.97 -8.44
CA PHE A 5 1.84 9.77 -7.64
C PHE A 5 0.85 8.84 -8.33
N ASP A 6 1.29 7.64 -8.65
CA ASP A 6 0.44 6.57 -9.15
C ASP A 6 0.04 5.62 -8.02
N ALA A 7 -1.15 5.83 -7.46
CA ALA A 7 -1.72 5.00 -6.41
C ALA A 7 -2.10 3.57 -6.87
N THR A 8 -2.05 3.29 -8.18
CA THR A 8 -2.34 1.97 -8.75
C THR A 8 -1.09 1.12 -8.96
N ALA A 9 0.10 1.72 -8.89
CA ALA A 9 1.37 1.02 -8.96
C ALA A 9 1.54 0.02 -7.79
N PRO A 10 2.44 -0.97 -7.91
CA PRO A 10 2.84 -1.81 -6.77
C PRO A 10 3.23 -0.97 -5.54
N ILE A 11 2.91 -1.45 -4.34
CA ILE A 11 3.18 -0.71 -3.08
C ILE A 11 4.66 -0.31 -2.93
N SER A 12 5.58 -1.19 -3.37
CA SER A 12 7.02 -0.89 -3.41
C SER A 12 7.32 0.36 -4.25
N ASP A 13 6.64 0.47 -5.39
CA ASP A 13 6.86 1.51 -6.37
C ASP A 13 6.21 2.82 -5.91
N GLN A 14 5.06 2.73 -5.23
CA GLN A 14 4.45 3.87 -4.55
C GLN A 14 5.38 4.46 -3.48
N VAL A 15 6.03 3.61 -2.67
CA VAL A 15 7.01 4.07 -1.66
C VAL A 15 8.24 4.68 -2.35
N ALA A 16 8.74 4.07 -3.42
CA ALA A 16 9.86 4.61 -4.20
C ALA A 16 9.56 6.00 -4.77
N GLN A 17 8.36 6.20 -5.35
CA GLN A 17 7.92 7.51 -5.86
C GLN A 17 7.96 8.58 -4.77
N VAL A 18 7.53 8.27 -3.54
CA VAL A 18 7.59 9.21 -2.41
C VAL A 18 9.02 9.52 -2.03
N LEU A 19 9.91 8.52 -1.97
CA LEU A 19 11.32 8.73 -1.65
C LEU A 19 12.04 9.58 -2.70
N ASP A 20 11.76 9.36 -3.99
CA ASP A 20 12.29 10.17 -5.08
C ASP A 20 11.81 11.62 -5.00
N ALA A 21 10.55 11.83 -4.63
CA ALA A 21 9.99 13.17 -4.43
C ALA A 21 10.61 13.90 -3.24
N ILE A 22 10.97 13.19 -2.17
CA ILE A 22 11.74 13.75 -1.05
C ILE A 22 13.14 14.14 -1.54
N ALA A 23 13.82 13.25 -2.27
CA ALA A 23 15.17 13.51 -2.78
C ALA A 23 15.22 14.70 -3.75
N ALA A 24 14.17 14.90 -4.55
CA ALA A 24 14.02 16.04 -5.45
C ALA A 24 13.61 17.35 -4.76
N GLY A 25 13.32 17.33 -3.45
CA GLY A 25 12.84 18.49 -2.70
C GLY A 25 11.39 18.88 -3.01
N ALA A 26 10.64 18.03 -3.72
CA ALA A 26 9.23 18.25 -4.04
C ALA A 26 8.30 17.97 -2.85
N VAL A 27 8.74 17.08 -1.94
CA VAL A 27 8.02 16.71 -0.71
C VAL A 27 8.97 16.86 0.47
N ALA A 28 8.50 17.51 1.54
CA ALA A 28 9.28 17.63 2.77
C ALA A 28 9.44 16.24 3.45
N PRO A 29 10.58 15.93 4.11
CA PRO A 29 10.83 14.60 4.65
C PRO A 29 9.79 14.10 5.68
N ASP A 30 9.26 15.01 6.49
CA ASP A 30 8.21 14.72 7.48
C ASP A 30 6.88 14.38 6.81
N VAL A 31 6.48 15.14 5.78
CA VAL A 31 5.31 14.85 4.95
C VAL A 31 5.48 13.53 4.21
N GLY A 32 6.66 13.28 3.63
CA GLY A 32 6.97 12.04 2.92
C GLY A 32 6.86 10.82 3.83
N ARG A 33 7.31 10.93 5.09
CA ARG A 33 7.12 9.88 6.10
C ARG A 33 5.64 9.59 6.37
N LEU A 34 4.81 10.62 6.54
CA LEU A 34 3.36 10.46 6.74
C LEU A 34 2.69 9.73 5.57
N ILE A 35 3.11 10.04 4.34
CA ILE A 35 2.59 9.37 3.14
C ILE A 35 2.99 7.90 3.15
N ILE A 36 4.26 7.58 3.42
CA ILE A 36 4.74 6.19 3.49
C ILE A 36 4.01 5.41 4.59
N ASP A 37 3.79 6.00 5.77
CA ASP A 37 3.05 5.39 6.86
C ASP A 37 1.58 5.11 6.47
N SER A 38 0.97 6.00 5.68
CA SER A 38 -0.37 5.83 5.14
C SER A 38 -0.43 4.71 4.10
N ILE A 39 0.57 4.62 3.21
CA ILE A 39 0.70 3.53 2.23
C ILE A 39 0.83 2.18 2.95
N LYS A 40 1.66 2.12 3.99
CA LYS A 40 1.81 0.91 4.82
C LYS A 40 0.48 0.50 5.44
N SER A 41 -0.25 1.46 6.02
CA SER A 41 -1.56 1.19 6.64
C SER A 41 -2.55 0.60 5.64
N LEU A 42 -2.57 1.11 4.40
CA LEU A 42 -3.40 0.55 3.33
C LEU A 42 -2.95 -0.86 2.92
N ALA A 43 -1.64 -1.10 2.83
CA ALA A 43 -1.11 -2.42 2.50
C ALA A 43 -1.48 -3.47 3.55
N ASP A 44 -1.42 -3.11 4.84
CA ASP A 44 -1.81 -3.98 5.96
C ASP A 44 -3.31 -4.34 5.91
N VAL A 45 -4.18 -3.36 5.57
CA VAL A 45 -5.62 -3.61 5.37
C VAL A 45 -5.84 -4.59 4.22
N ARG A 46 -5.23 -4.36 3.05
CA ARG A 46 -5.37 -5.24 1.88
C ARG A 46 -4.89 -6.66 2.16
N ALA A 47 -3.78 -6.81 2.88
CA ALA A 47 -3.28 -8.13 3.28
C ALA A 47 -4.27 -8.85 4.20
N SER A 48 -4.93 -8.12 5.11
CA SER A 48 -5.96 -8.68 5.99
C SER A 48 -7.19 -9.13 5.20
N GLU A 49 -7.68 -8.31 4.28
CA GLU A 49 -8.80 -8.64 3.39
C GLU A 49 -8.50 -9.86 2.49
N GLU A 50 -7.29 -9.94 1.93
CA GLU A 50 -6.88 -11.09 1.12
C GLU A 50 -6.85 -12.39 1.94
N LEU A 51 -6.30 -12.34 3.16
CA LEU A 51 -6.28 -13.48 4.06
C LEU A 51 -7.68 -13.93 4.44
N GLU A 52 -8.58 -13.00 4.77
CA GLU A 52 -9.98 -13.29 5.06
C GLU A 52 -10.67 -13.97 3.87
N ALA A 53 -10.54 -13.42 2.67
CA ALA A 53 -11.11 -13.99 1.46
C ALA A 53 -10.61 -15.43 1.19
N ARG A 54 -9.32 -15.68 1.45
CA ARG A 54 -8.74 -17.03 1.32
C ARG A 54 -9.27 -17.99 2.36
N ILE A 55 -9.45 -17.56 3.61
CA ILE A 55 -10.01 -18.38 4.69
C ILE A 55 -11.46 -18.75 4.34
N THR A 56 -12.29 -17.78 3.98
CA THR A 56 -13.69 -18.04 3.58
C THR A 56 -13.76 -19.02 2.42
N ALA A 57 -12.92 -18.87 1.40
CA ALA A 57 -12.90 -19.80 0.26
C ALA A 57 -12.51 -21.24 0.65
N LEU A 58 -11.62 -21.39 1.65
CA LEU A 58 -11.24 -22.70 2.18
C LEU A 58 -12.36 -23.31 3.03
N GLU A 59 -12.99 -22.53 3.91
CA GLU A 59 -14.10 -22.97 4.75
C GLU A 59 -15.31 -23.38 3.90
N ASP A 60 -15.64 -22.62 2.85
CA ASP A 60 -16.71 -22.96 1.91
C ASP A 60 -16.44 -24.26 1.15
N ARG A 61 -15.18 -24.53 0.81
CA ARG A 61 -14.77 -25.77 0.15
C ARG A 61 -14.92 -26.95 1.10
N ASP A 62 -14.42 -26.81 2.33
CA ASP A 62 -14.41 -27.89 3.31
C ASP A 62 -15.84 -28.19 3.82
N ALA A 63 -16.73 -27.19 3.90
CA ALA A 63 -18.14 -27.36 4.24
C ALA A 63 -18.99 -28.03 3.14
N ARG A 64 -18.47 -28.15 1.92
CA ARG A 64 -19.15 -28.80 0.78
C ARG A 64 -18.78 -30.29 0.63
N THR A 65 -17.82 -30.77 1.41
CA THR A 65 -17.36 -32.18 1.47
C THR A 65 -17.91 -32.92 2.67
#